data_AF-A0A9W8CZK0-F1
#
_entry.id   AF-A0A9W8CZK0-F1
#
_cell.length_a   1.000
_cell.length_b   1.000
_cell.length_c   1.000
_cell.angle_alpha   90.00
_cell.angle_beta   90.00
_cell.angle_gamma   90.00
#
_symmetry.space_group_name_H-M   'P 1'
#
loop_
_entity.id
_entity.type
_entity.pdbx_description
1 polymer ?
#
loop_
_entity_poly.entity_id
_entity_poly.type
_entity_poly.pdbx_seq_one_letter_code
_entity_poly.pdbx_strand_id
1 'polypeptide(L)'
;MREISVYFVGADVRLEQQVMIEYSVASLCMYGNYVCLADTQTYKVLDLARIRSSGLDQGQLELLPTQQPRRDEAGRVVRPPRPRTLVVGPNEFMFLTASGDDTTLGVIVTARGEALRGTLQFPAYPVSIVYDEPHVIAVFATGRIDVYDTRSEPRVVQSVVGDVPDLMRVRRACVCAGGWVSTRVGRREAIDASDLRVFEPNRLHEAVSGRDRAMWTEAVDEEVEWRRELVDEAEPPVWPGPDRQNGLDRKTASLSRWTDANIVVLGSDSLHILAPQPQLIHIDALLHQQHVKEAVALVDAALKGTTISMQSDEVEYCMQVAGMVCLKNMQLDDALLYFQRGHMDPRALLYLYPSHAEYAGPLLVPFAHIAMAPTLRQLFYEIGDLQSIASPEQQSQTEDLLEQYLEFCRTQMNTNEPPYASDAVPVIDTVLARVYADNMRHAKFSALVQGPNSVVGDIACAYLESAHKYYSCSL
;
A
#
# COMPACT_ATOMS: atom_id res chain seq x y z
N MET A 1 13.08 -29.07 -39.32
CA MET A 1 12.19 -29.47 -38.22
C MET A 1 12.54 -28.59 -37.03
N ARG A 2 11.55 -28.02 -36.33
CA ARG A 2 11.76 -27.18 -35.14
C ARG A 2 11.43 -27.99 -33.90
N GLU A 3 11.85 -27.52 -32.73
CA GLU A 3 11.68 -28.25 -31.49
C GLU A 3 11.24 -27.31 -30.36
N ILE A 4 10.33 -27.78 -29.52
CA ILE A 4 10.00 -27.21 -28.21
C ILE A 4 10.64 -28.09 -27.15
N SER A 5 11.60 -27.53 -26.42
CA SER A 5 12.22 -28.19 -25.27
C SER A 5 11.55 -27.72 -23.98
N VAL A 6 11.03 -28.65 -23.19
CA VAL A 6 10.36 -28.40 -21.89
C VAL A 6 11.34 -28.75 -20.78
N TYR A 7 11.56 -27.79 -19.87
CA TYR A 7 12.48 -27.92 -18.76
C TYR A 7 11.72 -27.88 -17.43
N PHE A 8 12.12 -28.73 -16.50
CA PHE A 8 11.78 -28.61 -15.09
C PHE A 8 12.82 -27.73 -14.39
N VAL A 9 12.35 -26.76 -13.62
CA VAL A 9 13.21 -25.83 -12.87
C VAL A 9 12.95 -26.05 -11.37
N GLY A 10 13.90 -26.73 -10.73
CA GLY A 10 13.94 -26.93 -9.27
C GLY A 10 15.27 -26.41 -8.71
N ALA A 11 15.95 -27.21 -7.88
CA ALA A 11 17.34 -26.92 -7.47
C ALA A 11 18.33 -26.94 -8.64
N ASP A 12 18.01 -27.69 -9.70
CA ASP A 12 18.70 -27.71 -10.99
C ASP A 12 17.68 -27.50 -12.13
N VAL A 13 18.16 -27.09 -13.31
CA VAL A 13 17.38 -27.07 -14.55
C VAL A 13 17.59 -28.39 -15.30
N ARG A 14 16.52 -29.14 -15.55
CA ARG A 14 16.56 -30.44 -16.25
C ARG A 14 15.64 -30.46 -17.45
N LEU A 15 16.13 -30.96 -18.57
CA LEU A 15 15.30 -31.20 -19.75
C LEU A 15 14.36 -32.39 -19.47
N GLU A 16 13.05 -32.18 -19.52
CA GLU A 16 12.06 -33.23 -19.33
C GLU A 16 11.58 -33.84 -20.66
N GLN A 17 11.34 -33.00 -21.66
CA GLN A 17 10.73 -33.45 -22.91
C GLN A 17 11.11 -32.55 -24.07
N GLN A 18 11.23 -33.15 -25.25
CA GLN A 18 11.39 -32.44 -26.52
C GLN A 18 10.22 -32.80 -27.43
N VAL A 19 9.60 -31.80 -28.04
CA VAL A 19 8.47 -31.96 -28.95
C VAL A 19 8.84 -31.37 -30.30
N MET A 20 8.87 -32.21 -31.33
CA MET A 20 9.16 -31.76 -32.69
C MET A 20 7.92 -31.08 -33.28
N ILE A 21 8.12 -29.92 -33.90
CA ILE A 21 7.06 -29.10 -34.49
C ILE A 21 7.43 -28.70 -35.92
N GLU A 22 6.42 -28.65 -36.77
CA GLU A 22 6.58 -28.33 -38.20
C GLU A 22 6.81 -26.83 -38.42
N TYR A 23 6.03 -26.00 -37.73
CA TYR A 23 5.95 -24.55 -37.97
C TYR A 23 6.65 -23.71 -36.90
N SER A 24 6.87 -22.43 -37.21
CA SER A 24 7.48 -21.49 -36.26
C SER A 24 6.50 -21.13 -35.16
N VAL A 25 6.90 -21.26 -33.90
CA VAL A 25 6.07 -20.80 -32.77
C VAL A 25 6.24 -19.30 -32.56
N ALA A 26 5.14 -18.56 -32.68
CA ALA A 26 5.06 -17.13 -32.44
C ALA A 26 4.89 -16.81 -30.95
N SER A 27 4.02 -17.55 -30.25
CA SER A 27 3.75 -17.43 -28.82
C SER A 27 3.48 -18.80 -28.22
N LEU A 28 3.84 -18.98 -26.96
CA LEU A 28 3.48 -20.16 -26.18
C LEU A 28 3.32 -19.80 -24.72
N CYS A 29 2.42 -20.49 -24.04
CA CYS A 29 2.26 -20.48 -22.59
C CYS A 29 2.00 -21.91 -22.11
N MET A 30 2.26 -22.19 -20.84
CA MET A 30 2.18 -23.54 -20.29
C MET A 30 1.54 -23.50 -18.91
N TYR A 31 0.67 -24.47 -18.64
CA TYR A 31 0.14 -24.76 -17.31
C TYR A 31 0.10 -26.27 -17.11
N GLY A 32 0.80 -26.76 -16.07
CA GLY A 32 0.93 -28.19 -15.81
C GLY A 32 1.49 -28.93 -17.02
N ASN A 33 0.77 -29.96 -17.49
CA ASN A 33 1.13 -30.78 -18.66
C ASN A 33 0.64 -30.20 -19.99
N TYR A 34 -0.01 -29.04 -20.00
CA TYR A 34 -0.61 -28.48 -21.21
C TYR A 34 0.17 -27.26 -21.69
N VAL A 35 0.46 -27.21 -22.99
CA VAL A 35 1.07 -26.07 -23.67
C VAL A 35 0.10 -25.49 -24.67
N CYS A 36 -0.33 -24.24 -24.47
CA CYS A 36 -1.07 -23.50 -25.49
C CYS A 36 -0.09 -22.67 -26.31
N LEU A 37 -0.05 -22.92 -27.62
CA LEU A 37 0.87 -22.26 -28.53
C LEU A 37 0.15 -21.71 -29.76
N ALA A 38 0.79 -20.73 -30.37
CA ALA A 38 0.42 -20.20 -31.67
C ALA A 38 1.61 -20.38 -32.60
N ASP A 39 1.47 -21.21 -33.61
CA ASP A 39 2.44 -21.31 -34.68
C ASP A 39 2.11 -20.32 -35.83
N THR A 40 2.81 -20.40 -36.96
CA THR A 40 2.55 -19.51 -38.10
C THR A 40 1.27 -19.83 -38.87
N GLN A 41 0.59 -20.92 -38.52
CA GLN A 41 -0.62 -21.39 -39.20
C GLN A 41 -1.81 -21.46 -38.26
N THR A 42 -1.67 -21.99 -37.05
CA THR A 42 -2.79 -22.31 -36.13
C THR A 42 -2.42 -22.12 -34.66
N TYR A 43 -3.45 -21.88 -33.86
CA TYR A 43 -3.44 -22.03 -32.41
C TYR A 43 -3.64 -23.50 -32.06
N LYS A 44 -2.85 -24.00 -31.11
CA LYS A 44 -2.86 -25.41 -30.69
C LYS A 44 -2.75 -25.53 -29.18
N VAL A 45 -3.32 -26.59 -28.63
CA VAL A 45 -3.02 -27.07 -27.28
C VAL A 45 -2.32 -28.42 -27.39
N LEU A 46 -1.18 -28.54 -26.73
CA LEU A 46 -0.43 -29.79 -26.64
C LEU A 46 -0.60 -30.39 -25.24
N ASP A 47 -0.98 -31.65 -25.16
CA ASP A 47 -0.94 -32.48 -23.95
C ASP A 47 0.40 -33.22 -23.89
N LEU A 48 1.34 -32.67 -23.14
CA LEU A 48 2.69 -33.21 -23.03
C LEU A 48 2.70 -34.65 -22.51
N ALA A 49 1.80 -34.99 -21.57
CA ALA A 49 1.72 -36.34 -21.03
C ALA A 49 1.28 -37.34 -22.09
N ARG A 50 0.28 -36.97 -22.90
CA ARG A 50 -0.20 -37.81 -24.00
C ARG A 50 0.80 -37.89 -25.16
N ILE A 51 1.54 -36.81 -25.43
CA ILE A 51 2.63 -36.83 -26.42
C ILE A 51 3.74 -37.81 -25.99
N ARG A 52 4.08 -37.86 -24.68
CA ARG A 52 5.07 -38.82 -24.16
C ARG A 52 4.64 -40.27 -24.36
N SER A 53 3.35 -40.57 -24.19
CA SER A 53 2.85 -41.95 -24.28
C SER A 53 2.53 -42.40 -25.70
N SER A 54 2.06 -41.48 -26.55
CA SER A 54 1.32 -41.84 -27.77
C SER A 54 1.73 -41.05 -29.01
N GLY A 55 2.73 -40.16 -28.90
CA GLY A 55 3.22 -39.33 -30.00
C GLY A 55 2.45 -38.03 -30.21
N LEU A 56 3.00 -37.16 -31.06
CA LEU A 56 2.50 -35.80 -31.30
C LEU A 56 1.04 -35.79 -31.80
N ASP A 57 0.73 -36.64 -32.78
CA ASP A 57 -0.57 -36.67 -33.45
C ASP A 57 -1.75 -36.94 -32.49
N GLN A 58 -1.50 -37.67 -31.40
CA GLN A 58 -2.53 -37.99 -30.42
C GLN A 58 -2.60 -37.00 -29.26
N GLY A 59 -1.56 -36.18 -29.07
CA GLY A 59 -1.48 -35.20 -27.99
C GLY A 59 -1.57 -33.75 -28.46
N GLN A 60 -1.82 -33.50 -29.74
CA GLN A 60 -2.03 -32.17 -30.29
C GLN A 60 -3.51 -31.94 -30.59
N LEU A 61 -4.03 -30.79 -30.15
CA LEU A 61 -5.36 -30.29 -30.49
C LEU A 61 -5.22 -28.97 -31.24
N GLU A 62 -5.69 -28.92 -32.48
CA GLU A 62 -5.75 -27.67 -33.25
C GLU A 62 -7.05 -26.92 -32.93
N LEU A 63 -6.94 -25.60 -32.70
CA LEU A 63 -8.04 -24.74 -32.29
C LEU A 63 -8.54 -23.90 -33.47
N LEU A 64 -7.82 -22.82 -33.78
CA LEU A 64 -8.20 -21.84 -34.80
C LEU A 64 -6.99 -21.44 -35.64
N PRO A 65 -7.18 -21.09 -36.92
CA PRO A 65 -6.10 -20.57 -37.75
C PRO A 65 -5.60 -19.23 -37.21
N THR A 66 -4.29 -19.04 -37.25
CA THR A 66 -3.67 -17.74 -37.05
C THR A 66 -3.87 -16.87 -38.29
N GLN A 67 -3.95 -15.57 -38.09
CA GLN A 67 -4.07 -14.63 -39.20
C GLN A 67 -2.87 -14.75 -40.14
N GLN A 68 -3.18 -14.74 -41.44
CA GLN A 68 -2.19 -14.84 -42.50
C GLN A 68 -1.86 -13.47 -43.09
N PRO A 69 -0.66 -13.28 -43.64
CA PRO A 69 -0.33 -12.08 -44.42
C PRO A 69 -1.35 -11.85 -45.53
N ARG A 70 -1.91 -10.64 -45.60
CA ARG A 70 -2.87 -10.23 -46.62
C ARG A 70 -2.28 -9.12 -47.47
N ARG A 71 -2.69 -9.04 -48.74
CA ARG A 71 -2.42 -7.87 -49.58
C ARG A 71 -3.51 -6.82 -49.35
N ASP A 72 -3.11 -5.59 -49.05
CA ASP A 72 -4.02 -4.45 -49.02
C ASP A 72 -4.49 -4.09 -50.43
N GLU A 73 -5.43 -3.13 -50.52
CA GLU A 73 -5.97 -2.62 -51.79
C GLU A 73 -4.87 -1.99 -52.68
N ALA A 74 -3.76 -1.56 -52.08
CA ALA A 74 -2.57 -1.03 -52.77
C ALA A 74 -1.55 -2.13 -53.16
N GLY A 75 -1.89 -3.41 -52.95
CA GLY A 75 -1.06 -4.57 -53.30
C GLY A 75 0.13 -4.83 -52.37
N ARG A 76 0.29 -4.04 -51.29
CA ARG A 76 1.34 -4.20 -50.28
C ARG A 76 0.97 -5.34 -49.34
N VAL A 77 1.98 -6.12 -48.95
CA VAL A 77 1.79 -7.22 -47.99
C VAL A 77 1.73 -6.65 -46.58
N VAL A 78 0.54 -6.66 -45.99
CA VAL A 78 0.31 -6.32 -44.59
C VAL A 78 0.55 -7.58 -43.77
N ARG A 79 1.50 -7.49 -42.83
CA ARG A 79 1.79 -8.59 -41.90
C ARG A 79 0.79 -8.52 -40.74
N PRO A 80 0.19 -9.65 -40.36
CA PRO A 80 -0.73 -9.68 -39.23
C PRO A 80 0.04 -9.42 -37.93
N PRO A 81 -0.66 -8.94 -36.89
CA PRO A 81 -0.07 -8.81 -35.57
C PRO A 81 0.40 -10.19 -35.06
N ARG A 82 1.44 -10.17 -34.22
CA ARG A 82 2.03 -11.41 -33.69
C ARG A 82 1.02 -12.12 -32.78
N PRO A 83 0.67 -13.40 -33.05
CA PRO A 83 -0.22 -14.19 -32.21
C PRO A 83 0.17 -14.15 -30.73
N ARG A 84 -0.83 -14.13 -29.84
CA ARG A 84 -0.65 -14.07 -28.39
C ARG A 84 -1.44 -15.20 -27.72
N THR A 85 -0.81 -15.80 -26.72
CA THR A 85 -1.38 -16.84 -25.85
C THR A 85 -1.11 -16.47 -24.39
N LEU A 86 -2.02 -16.81 -23.49
CA LEU A 86 -2.01 -16.47 -22.07
C LEU A 86 -2.64 -17.60 -21.26
N VAL A 87 -2.15 -17.85 -20.04
CA VAL A 87 -2.82 -18.75 -19.09
C VAL A 87 -3.80 -17.92 -18.27
N VAL A 88 -5.05 -18.37 -18.16
CA VAL A 88 -6.11 -17.65 -17.41
C VAL A 88 -6.70 -18.48 -16.27
N GLY A 89 -6.15 -19.66 -16.03
CA GLY A 89 -6.58 -20.52 -14.93
C GLY A 89 -6.05 -21.95 -15.08
N PRO A 90 -6.41 -22.84 -14.14
CA PRO A 90 -5.99 -24.23 -14.19
C PRO A 90 -6.53 -24.94 -15.45
N ASN A 91 -5.62 -25.28 -16.36
CA ASN A 91 -5.96 -25.85 -17.68
C ASN A 91 -6.84 -24.93 -18.54
N GLU A 92 -6.79 -23.62 -18.31
CA GLU A 92 -7.51 -22.61 -19.08
C GLU A 92 -6.54 -21.65 -19.77
N PHE A 93 -6.75 -21.46 -21.06
CA PHE A 93 -5.89 -20.67 -21.92
C PHE A 93 -6.70 -19.62 -22.66
N MET A 94 -6.10 -18.46 -22.88
CA MET A 94 -6.65 -17.43 -23.73
C MET A 94 -5.73 -17.18 -24.91
N PHE A 95 -6.32 -16.96 -26.09
CA PHE A 95 -5.59 -16.50 -27.26
C PHE A 95 -6.33 -15.38 -27.99
N LEU A 96 -5.59 -14.62 -28.78
CA LEU A 96 -6.12 -13.45 -29.48
C LEU A 96 -6.34 -13.73 -30.95
N THR A 97 -7.55 -13.54 -31.45
CA THR A 97 -7.87 -13.59 -32.87
C THR A 97 -8.37 -12.23 -33.32
N ALA A 98 -7.77 -11.65 -34.35
CA ALA A 98 -8.29 -10.39 -34.87
C ALA A 98 -9.52 -10.68 -35.77
N SER A 99 -10.56 -9.89 -35.56
CA SER A 99 -11.78 -9.85 -36.35
C SER A 99 -11.55 -8.95 -37.58
N GLY A 100 -12.38 -9.10 -38.61
CA GLY A 100 -12.26 -8.33 -39.86
C GLY A 100 -12.48 -6.82 -39.70
N ASP A 101 -13.09 -6.39 -38.60
CA ASP A 101 -13.51 -5.00 -38.35
C ASP A 101 -12.53 -4.23 -37.44
N ASP A 102 -11.22 -4.47 -37.56
CA ASP A 102 -10.15 -3.91 -36.72
C ASP A 102 -10.24 -4.22 -35.20
N THR A 103 -11.29 -4.92 -34.77
CA THR A 103 -11.46 -5.40 -33.40
C THR A 103 -10.70 -6.71 -33.18
N THR A 104 -10.28 -6.97 -31.95
CA THR A 104 -9.63 -8.23 -31.58
C THR A 104 -10.48 -8.97 -30.57
N LEU A 105 -10.60 -10.29 -30.72
CA LEU A 105 -11.31 -11.15 -29.80
C LEU A 105 -10.33 -11.95 -28.95
N GLY A 106 -10.54 -11.92 -27.64
CA GLY A 106 -9.95 -12.83 -26.68
C GLY A 106 -10.85 -14.04 -26.50
N VAL A 107 -10.38 -15.21 -26.93
CA VAL A 107 -11.10 -16.46 -26.78
C VAL A 107 -10.45 -17.23 -25.65
N ILE A 108 -11.23 -17.56 -24.62
CA ILE A 108 -10.80 -18.41 -23.51
C ILE A 108 -11.27 -19.83 -23.80
N VAL A 109 -10.38 -20.80 -23.63
CA VAL A 109 -10.61 -22.21 -23.89
C VAL A 109 -10.03 -23.08 -22.79
N THR A 110 -10.62 -24.25 -22.57
CA THR A 110 -9.99 -25.31 -21.78
C THR A 110 -8.80 -25.91 -22.53
N ALA A 111 -8.00 -26.71 -21.82
CA ALA A 111 -6.99 -27.60 -22.41
C ALA A 111 -7.57 -28.60 -23.43
N ARG A 112 -8.89 -28.81 -23.43
CA ARG A 112 -9.61 -29.66 -24.38
C ARG A 112 -10.20 -28.87 -25.56
N GLY A 113 -9.94 -27.57 -25.64
CA GLY A 113 -10.43 -26.68 -26.69
C GLY A 113 -11.90 -26.27 -26.57
N GLU A 114 -12.53 -26.58 -25.44
CA GLU A 114 -13.90 -26.14 -25.17
C GLU A 114 -13.86 -24.65 -24.82
N ALA A 115 -14.66 -23.83 -25.51
CA ALA A 115 -14.76 -22.41 -25.20
C ALA A 115 -15.32 -22.21 -23.79
N LEU A 116 -14.64 -21.39 -23.00
CA LEU A 116 -15.04 -20.99 -21.66
C LEU A 116 -15.26 -19.49 -21.63
N ARG A 117 -16.22 -19.04 -20.83
CA ARG A 117 -16.57 -17.63 -20.66
C ARG A 117 -16.98 -16.99 -22.01
N GLY A 118 -17.54 -15.78 -21.97
CA GLY A 118 -17.79 -15.02 -23.21
C GLY A 118 -16.47 -14.63 -23.88
N THR A 119 -16.51 -14.29 -25.17
CA THR A 119 -15.34 -13.70 -25.84
C THR A 119 -15.13 -12.26 -25.38
N LEU A 120 -13.89 -11.90 -25.03
CA LEU A 120 -13.52 -10.51 -24.74
C LEU A 120 -13.34 -9.75 -26.06
N GLN A 121 -13.98 -8.59 -26.21
CA GLN A 121 -13.78 -7.74 -27.39
C GLN A 121 -12.85 -6.57 -27.05
N PHE A 122 -11.71 -6.52 -27.75
CA PHE A 122 -10.73 -5.45 -27.68
C PHE A 122 -10.92 -4.47 -28.84
N PRO A 123 -10.77 -3.15 -28.60
CA PRO A 123 -10.92 -2.13 -29.63
C PRO A 123 -9.82 -2.14 -30.70
N ALA A 124 -8.67 -2.75 -30.41
CA ALA A 124 -7.55 -2.95 -31.34
C ALA A 124 -6.77 -4.20 -30.92
N TYR A 125 -5.74 -4.61 -31.67
CA TYR A 125 -4.88 -5.72 -31.27
C TYR A 125 -3.94 -5.30 -30.11
N PRO A 126 -4.06 -5.90 -28.91
CA PRO A 126 -3.16 -5.60 -27.79
C PRO A 126 -1.70 -5.96 -28.10
N VAL A 127 -0.78 -5.08 -27.72
CA VAL A 127 0.65 -5.37 -27.74
C VAL A 127 1.01 -6.41 -26.68
N SER A 128 0.35 -6.34 -25.53
CA SER A 128 0.50 -7.30 -24.43
C SER A 128 -0.85 -7.60 -23.78
N ILE A 129 -0.99 -8.81 -23.27
CA ILE A 129 -2.11 -9.24 -22.43
C ILE A 129 -1.58 -9.93 -21.19
N VAL A 130 -2.29 -9.75 -20.09
CA VAL A 130 -1.94 -10.30 -18.78
C VAL A 130 -3.24 -10.73 -18.09
N TYR A 131 -3.16 -11.78 -17.29
CA TYR A 131 -4.28 -12.25 -16.47
C TYR A 131 -3.93 -12.07 -15.00
N ASP A 132 -4.76 -11.33 -14.28
CA ASP A 132 -4.73 -11.15 -12.84
C ASP A 132 -6.13 -11.39 -12.32
N GLU A 133 -6.38 -12.59 -11.80
CA GLU A 133 -7.74 -13.09 -11.56
C GLU A 133 -8.62 -12.07 -10.79
N PRO A 134 -9.85 -11.78 -11.25
CA PRO A 134 -10.57 -12.28 -12.42
C PRO A 134 -10.36 -11.47 -13.72
N HIS A 135 -9.38 -10.59 -13.76
CA HIS A 135 -9.23 -9.59 -14.79
C HIS A 135 -8.24 -9.99 -15.89
N VAL A 136 -8.56 -9.63 -17.13
CA VAL A 136 -7.62 -9.58 -18.25
C VAL A 136 -7.23 -8.14 -18.49
N ILE A 137 -5.94 -7.87 -18.53
CA ILE A 137 -5.39 -6.53 -18.72
C ILE A 137 -4.73 -6.48 -20.08
N ALA A 138 -5.26 -5.64 -20.96
CA ALA A 138 -4.79 -5.45 -22.33
C ALA A 138 -4.06 -4.12 -22.46
N VAL A 139 -2.85 -4.17 -23.01
CA VAL A 139 -2.03 -2.98 -23.29
C VAL A 139 -1.97 -2.77 -24.79
N PHE A 140 -2.36 -1.58 -25.25
CA PHE A 140 -2.40 -1.23 -26.67
C PHE A 140 -1.17 -0.43 -27.10
N ALA A 141 -0.92 -0.41 -28.42
CA ALA A 141 0.19 0.34 -29.00
C ALA A 141 0.09 1.87 -28.79
N THR A 142 -1.12 2.35 -28.49
CA THR A 142 -1.40 3.76 -28.16
C THR A 142 -1.01 4.13 -26.73
N GLY A 143 -0.51 3.20 -25.92
CA GLY A 143 -0.25 3.40 -24.49
C GLY A 143 -1.50 3.25 -23.60
N ARG A 144 -2.67 3.03 -24.20
CA ARG A 144 -3.91 2.72 -23.47
C ARG A 144 -3.80 1.37 -22.78
N ILE A 145 -4.29 1.29 -21.55
CA ILE A 145 -4.43 0.04 -20.78
C ILE A 145 -5.91 -0.14 -20.43
N ASP A 146 -6.50 -1.25 -20.86
CA ASP A 146 -7.87 -1.61 -20.51
C ASP A 146 -7.89 -2.87 -19.64
N VAL A 147 -8.71 -2.83 -18.59
CA VAL A 147 -8.95 -3.94 -17.65
C VAL A 147 -10.34 -4.51 -17.93
N TYR A 148 -10.40 -5.81 -18.22
CA TYR A 148 -11.62 -6.54 -18.55
C TYR A 148 -11.91 -7.55 -17.45
N ASP A 149 -13.16 -7.61 -16.99
CA ASP A 149 -13.60 -8.72 -16.13
C ASP A 149 -13.96 -9.94 -16.98
N THR A 150 -13.56 -11.11 -16.50
CA THR A 150 -13.85 -12.39 -17.16
C THR A 150 -15.00 -13.17 -16.52
N ARG A 151 -15.49 -12.77 -15.34
CA ARG A 151 -16.59 -13.45 -14.63
C ARG A 151 -17.98 -12.93 -15.00
N SER A 152 -18.11 -11.64 -15.32
CA SER A 152 -19.36 -10.98 -15.73
C SER A 152 -19.44 -10.79 -17.25
N GLU A 153 -20.52 -10.17 -17.77
CA GLU A 153 -20.61 -9.81 -19.19
C GLU A 153 -19.32 -9.09 -19.63
N PRO A 154 -18.67 -9.49 -20.74
CA PRO A 154 -17.32 -9.05 -21.10
C PRO A 154 -17.29 -7.55 -21.40
N ARG A 155 -17.08 -6.75 -20.35
CA ARG A 155 -17.05 -5.29 -20.39
C ARG A 155 -15.74 -4.78 -19.81
N VAL A 156 -15.28 -3.66 -20.36
CA VAL A 156 -14.18 -2.90 -19.78
C VAL A 156 -14.62 -2.36 -18.42
N VAL A 157 -13.92 -2.76 -17.36
CA VAL A 157 -14.15 -2.29 -15.99
C VAL A 157 -13.40 -0.99 -15.74
N GLN A 158 -12.22 -0.86 -16.33
CA GLN A 158 -11.37 0.30 -16.18
C GLN A 158 -10.54 0.54 -17.44
N SER A 159 -10.43 1.82 -17.83
CA SER A 159 -9.52 2.26 -18.89
C SER A 159 -8.58 3.31 -18.30
N VAL A 160 -7.28 3.08 -18.42
CA VAL A 160 -6.26 4.09 -18.13
C VAL A 160 -5.82 4.68 -19.47
N VAL A 161 -6.16 5.95 -19.66
CA VAL A 161 -5.83 6.73 -20.86
C VAL A 161 -5.16 8.02 -20.39
N GLY A 162 -3.90 8.25 -20.76
CA GLY A 162 -3.33 9.60 -20.69
C GLY A 162 -2.11 9.86 -19.80
N ASP A 163 -1.59 8.90 -19.02
CA ASP A 163 -0.44 9.18 -18.12
C ASP A 163 0.81 8.31 -18.36
N VAL A 164 0.79 7.43 -19.36
CA VAL A 164 2.02 6.74 -19.78
C VAL A 164 2.79 7.72 -20.68
N PRO A 165 3.96 8.25 -20.27
CA PRO A 165 4.64 9.31 -21.02
C PRO A 165 4.80 8.91 -22.49
N ASP A 166 4.59 9.85 -23.42
CA ASP A 166 4.68 9.67 -24.89
C ASP A 166 5.99 8.99 -25.38
N LEU A 167 6.98 8.81 -24.50
CA LEU A 167 8.20 8.02 -24.72
C LEU A 167 8.02 6.50 -24.67
N MET A 168 6.89 5.96 -24.20
CA MET A 168 6.76 4.55 -23.86
C MET A 168 6.24 3.72 -25.03
N ARG A 169 7.15 3.17 -25.83
CA ARG A 169 6.85 1.97 -26.64
C ARG A 169 6.72 0.76 -25.71
N VAL A 170 5.58 0.65 -25.01
CA VAL A 170 5.32 -0.47 -24.09
C VAL A 170 5.49 -1.79 -24.83
N ARG A 171 6.43 -2.64 -24.39
CA ARG A 171 6.78 -3.88 -25.10
C ARG A 171 6.05 -5.09 -24.51
N ARG A 172 5.78 -5.07 -23.21
CA ARG A 172 5.20 -6.21 -22.47
C ARG A 172 4.65 -5.75 -21.12
N ALA A 173 3.58 -6.38 -20.65
CA ALA A 173 3.17 -6.39 -19.25
C ALA A 173 3.22 -7.84 -18.74
N CYS A 174 3.47 -8.03 -17.45
CA CYS A 174 3.55 -9.35 -16.81
C CYS A 174 2.96 -9.26 -15.40
N VAL A 175 2.22 -10.30 -14.97
CA VAL A 175 1.89 -10.50 -13.56
C VAL A 175 3.02 -11.28 -12.89
N CYS A 176 3.46 -10.77 -11.75
CA CYS A 176 4.47 -11.33 -10.88
C CYS A 176 3.74 -11.89 -9.66
N ALA A 177 3.42 -13.17 -9.69
CA ALA A 177 3.04 -13.87 -8.47
C ALA A 177 4.34 -14.31 -7.75
N GLY A 178 4.54 -13.86 -6.51
CA GLY A 178 5.58 -14.41 -5.63
C GLY A 178 7.02 -13.96 -5.90
N GLY A 179 7.26 -12.75 -6.42
CA GLY A 179 8.59 -12.14 -6.44
C GLY A 179 9.55 -12.62 -7.55
N TRP A 180 9.05 -13.29 -8.60
CA TRP A 180 9.88 -13.73 -9.74
C TRP A 180 9.42 -13.11 -11.06
N VAL A 181 10.36 -12.50 -11.79
CA VAL A 181 10.16 -11.95 -13.14
C VAL A 181 10.99 -12.76 -14.14
N SER A 182 10.37 -13.22 -15.24
CA SER A 182 11.10 -13.81 -16.37
C SER A 182 11.04 -12.89 -17.59
N THR A 183 12.17 -12.28 -17.94
CA THR A 183 12.35 -11.62 -19.24
C THR A 183 12.87 -12.63 -20.26
N ARG A 184 12.35 -12.60 -21.50
CA ARG A 184 13.04 -13.27 -22.61
C ARG A 184 14.24 -12.40 -22.98
N VAL A 185 15.43 -12.81 -22.53
CA VAL A 185 16.71 -12.20 -22.91
C VAL A 185 16.99 -12.55 -24.37
N GLY A 186 16.84 -11.57 -25.25
CA GLY A 186 17.40 -11.57 -26.61
C GLY A 186 18.35 -10.39 -26.74
N ARG A 187 19.66 -10.69 -26.73
CA ARG A 187 20.84 -9.79 -26.85
C ARG A 187 20.97 -8.66 -25.81
N ARG A 188 21.79 -8.96 -24.79
CA ARG A 188 22.76 -8.08 -24.11
C ARG A 188 22.45 -6.57 -24.09
N GLU A 189 21.36 -6.19 -23.42
CA GLU A 189 21.23 -4.85 -22.84
C GLU A 189 20.91 -5.09 -21.37
N ALA A 190 21.85 -4.69 -20.50
CA ALA A 190 21.64 -4.73 -19.07
C ALA A 190 20.55 -3.69 -18.76
N ILE A 191 19.41 -4.14 -18.26
CA ILE A 191 18.40 -3.24 -17.72
C ILE A 191 19.01 -2.65 -16.45
N ASP A 192 19.33 -1.35 -16.48
CA ASP A 192 19.75 -0.64 -15.29
C ASP A 192 18.55 -0.55 -14.34
N ALA A 193 18.65 -1.16 -13.17
CA ALA A 193 17.57 -1.21 -12.18
C ALA A 193 17.29 0.16 -11.53
N SER A 194 17.95 1.22 -12.00
CA SER A 194 17.86 2.59 -11.49
C SER A 194 16.61 3.36 -11.92
N ASP A 195 15.84 2.90 -12.91
CA ASP A 195 14.71 3.64 -13.50
C ASP A 195 13.32 3.11 -13.15
N LEU A 196 13.18 2.57 -11.93
CA LEU A 196 11.90 2.07 -11.42
C LEU A 196 10.99 3.24 -11.04
N ARG A 197 9.98 3.55 -11.86
CA ARG A 197 8.97 4.58 -11.57
C ARG A 197 7.64 3.92 -11.24
N VAL A 198 7.22 4.06 -9.99
CA VAL A 198 5.86 3.74 -9.53
C VAL A 198 4.93 4.86 -10.01
N PHE A 199 3.87 4.49 -10.73
CA PHE A 199 2.80 5.41 -11.09
C PHE A 199 1.65 5.24 -10.08
N GLU A 200 1.30 6.30 -9.37
CA GLU A 200 0.01 6.40 -8.70
C GLU A 200 -1.07 6.69 -9.75
N PRO A 201 -2.23 6.00 -9.75
CA PRO A 201 -3.35 6.41 -10.57
C PRO A 201 -3.84 7.78 -10.07
N ASN A 202 -3.54 8.84 -10.81
CA ASN A 202 -3.92 10.19 -10.42
C ASN A 202 -5.44 10.32 -10.31
N ARG A 203 -5.83 11.03 -9.25
CA ARG A 203 -7.19 11.44 -8.89
C ARG A 203 -7.97 11.92 -10.12
N LEU A 204 -9.24 11.50 -10.21
CA LEU A 204 -10.23 12.16 -11.04
C LEU A 204 -10.18 13.66 -10.75
N HIS A 205 -9.72 14.45 -11.73
CA HIS A 205 -9.86 15.89 -11.71
C HIS A 205 -11.36 16.20 -11.78
N GLU A 206 -11.96 16.50 -10.63
CA GLU A 206 -13.11 17.41 -10.63
C GLU A 206 -12.60 18.79 -11.04
N ALA A 207 -13.16 19.31 -12.11
CA ALA A 207 -12.88 20.63 -12.63
C ALA A 207 -13.37 21.70 -11.64
N VAL A 208 -12.53 22.10 -10.69
CA VAL A 208 -12.74 23.33 -9.93
C VAL A 208 -12.32 24.49 -10.80
N SER A 209 -13.32 25.25 -11.25
CA SER A 209 -13.17 26.46 -12.04
C SER A 209 -12.25 27.47 -11.35
N GLY A 210 -11.40 28.15 -12.13
CA GLY A 210 -10.37 29.10 -11.68
C GLY A 210 -10.89 30.42 -11.10
N ARG A 211 -11.81 30.38 -10.13
CA ARG A 211 -12.22 31.56 -9.34
C ARG A 211 -11.90 31.46 -7.84
N ASP A 212 -11.63 30.27 -7.30
CA ASP A 212 -11.39 30.14 -5.84
C ASP A 212 -9.94 30.34 -5.41
N ARG A 213 -9.00 30.56 -6.35
CA ARG A 213 -7.58 30.84 -6.03
C ARG A 213 -7.30 32.27 -5.54
N ALA A 214 -8.28 33.18 -5.60
CA ALA A 214 -8.11 34.58 -5.21
C ALA A 214 -8.67 34.92 -3.82
N MET A 215 -9.38 33.99 -3.15
CA MET A 215 -10.00 34.26 -1.85
C MET A 215 -9.17 33.74 -0.66
N TRP A 216 -8.11 32.96 -0.92
CA TRP A 216 -7.23 32.38 0.10
C TRP A 216 -5.94 33.19 0.35
N THR A 217 -5.79 34.35 -0.30
CA THR A 217 -4.60 35.21 -0.14
C THR A 217 -4.84 36.46 0.70
N GLU A 218 -6.08 36.77 1.08
CA GLU A 218 -6.41 37.95 1.92
C GLU A 218 -6.89 37.61 3.33
N ALA A 219 -7.10 36.34 3.67
CA ALA A 219 -7.50 35.90 5.02
C ALA A 219 -6.31 35.57 5.94
N VAL A 220 -5.06 35.80 5.48
CA VAL A 220 -3.83 35.42 6.21
C VAL A 220 -3.24 36.59 7.02
N ASP A 221 -3.85 37.78 6.98
CA ASP A 221 -3.26 38.99 7.61
C ASP A 221 -3.82 39.36 9.00
N GLU A 222 -4.74 38.59 9.61
CA GLU A 222 -5.27 38.91 10.96
C GLU A 222 -4.98 37.87 12.06
N GLU A 223 -4.28 36.76 11.77
CA GLU A 223 -4.01 35.70 12.75
C GLU A 223 -2.62 35.83 13.43
N VAL A 224 -2.28 37.07 13.81
CA VAL A 224 -0.98 37.44 14.40
C VAL A 224 -1.16 37.85 15.86
N GLU A 225 -0.89 36.94 16.80
CA GLU A 225 -0.28 37.35 18.08
C GLU A 225 0.48 36.25 18.86
N TRP A 226 0.26 34.95 18.63
CA TRP A 226 1.05 33.89 19.30
C TRP A 226 2.28 33.39 18.53
N ARG A 227 2.45 33.79 17.25
CA ARG A 227 3.53 33.32 16.37
C ARG A 227 4.83 34.14 16.40
N ARG A 228 4.90 35.27 17.10
CA ARG A 228 6.03 36.21 16.96
C ARG A 228 7.24 35.96 17.87
N GLU A 229 7.18 35.08 18.85
CA GLU A 229 8.27 34.92 19.83
C GLU A 229 9.23 33.74 19.59
N LEU A 230 9.07 32.97 18.49
CA LEU A 230 9.80 31.69 18.34
C LEU A 230 10.63 31.51 17.05
N VAL A 231 10.84 32.57 16.24
CA VAL A 231 11.53 32.43 14.93
C VAL A 231 12.70 33.42 14.73
N ASP A 232 13.12 34.16 15.75
CA ASP A 232 14.41 34.87 15.66
C ASP A 232 15.53 34.02 16.26
N GLU A 233 16.47 33.66 15.39
CA GLU A 233 17.73 32.93 15.60
C GLU A 233 17.68 31.39 15.63
N ALA A 234 17.55 30.79 14.43
CA ALA A 234 18.55 29.90 13.85
C ALA A 234 18.00 29.28 12.57
N GLU A 235 18.77 29.28 11.49
CA GLU A 235 18.49 28.43 10.33
C GLU A 235 18.29 26.98 10.81
N PRO A 236 17.26 26.25 10.35
CA PRO A 236 17.01 24.89 10.81
C PRO A 236 18.22 24.01 10.45
N PRO A 237 18.83 23.32 11.43
CA PRO A 237 19.93 22.41 11.14
C PRO A 237 19.42 21.25 10.29
N VAL A 238 19.93 21.14 9.07
CA VAL A 238 19.68 20.01 8.18
C VAL A 238 20.56 18.83 8.60
N TRP A 239 20.17 17.97 9.56
CA TRP A 239 20.88 16.69 9.83
C TRP A 239 19.98 15.66 10.58
N PRO A 240 20.45 14.42 10.80
CA PRO A 240 20.07 13.20 10.08
C PRO A 240 19.09 12.33 10.90
N GLY A 241 18.28 11.50 10.24
CA GLY A 241 17.57 10.44 10.95
C GLY A 241 18.53 9.45 11.64
N PRO A 242 18.10 8.71 12.66
CA PRO A 242 18.97 7.86 13.47
C PRO A 242 19.71 6.85 12.59
N ASP A 243 21.03 6.75 12.81
CA ASP A 243 21.95 5.87 12.12
C ASP A 243 21.44 4.41 12.06
N ARG A 244 20.92 4.02 10.90
CA ARG A 244 21.09 2.66 10.36
C ARG A 244 22.11 2.72 9.24
N GLN A 245 23.38 2.84 9.61
CA GLN A 245 24.47 2.73 8.65
C GLN A 245 24.53 1.29 8.11
N ASN A 246 23.96 1.09 6.92
CA ASN A 246 24.52 0.24 5.88
C ASN A 246 23.87 0.56 4.53
N GLY A 247 24.61 1.32 3.71
CA GLY A 247 24.60 1.19 2.24
C GLY A 247 23.60 2.04 1.45
N LEU A 248 24.08 3.17 0.91
CA LEU A 248 23.56 3.88 -0.26
C LEU A 248 22.02 3.95 -0.40
N ASP A 249 21.36 4.74 0.44
CA ASP A 249 19.92 5.00 0.29
C ASP A 249 19.65 5.97 -0.87
N ARG A 250 19.54 5.41 -2.08
CA ARG A 250 18.59 5.93 -3.07
C ARG A 250 17.22 5.94 -2.40
N LYS A 251 16.53 7.09 -2.36
CA LYS A 251 15.12 7.20 -1.94
C LYS A 251 14.25 6.35 -2.87
N THR A 252 14.19 5.04 -2.62
CA THR A 252 13.16 4.17 -3.15
C THR A 252 11.86 4.58 -2.46
N ALA A 253 10.91 5.10 -3.22
CA ALA A 253 9.55 5.25 -2.72
C ALA A 253 9.06 3.86 -2.33
N SER A 254 9.05 3.55 -1.02
CA SER A 254 8.48 2.31 -0.53
C SER A 254 6.97 2.39 -0.77
N LEU A 255 6.43 1.44 -1.54
CA LEU A 255 4.99 1.26 -1.63
C LEU A 255 4.43 0.94 -0.24
N SER A 256 3.17 1.32 -0.02
CA SER A 256 2.44 0.92 1.18
C SER A 256 2.43 -0.60 1.30
N ARG A 257 2.55 -1.16 2.52
CA ARG A 257 2.52 -2.63 2.73
C ARG A 257 1.13 -3.21 2.48
N TRP A 258 0.15 -2.36 2.27
CA TRP A 258 -1.23 -2.66 1.89
C TRP A 258 -1.42 -2.61 0.37
N THR A 259 -0.32 -2.63 -0.39
CA THR A 259 -0.30 -2.59 -1.85
C THR A 259 0.18 -3.93 -2.38
N ASP A 260 -0.74 -4.74 -2.92
CA ASP A 260 -0.39 -5.94 -3.66
C ASP A 260 -0.10 -5.58 -5.12
N ALA A 261 1.07 -5.00 -5.36
CA ALA A 261 1.48 -4.57 -6.69
C ALA A 261 2.09 -5.72 -7.49
N ASN A 262 1.24 -6.55 -8.10
CA ASN A 262 1.67 -7.75 -8.82
C ASN A 262 1.94 -7.50 -10.30
N ILE A 263 1.66 -6.32 -10.84
CA ILE A 263 1.67 -6.09 -12.29
C ILE A 263 2.85 -5.22 -12.67
N VAL A 264 3.72 -5.76 -13.54
CA VAL A 264 4.91 -5.07 -14.01
C VAL A 264 4.77 -4.77 -15.50
N VAL A 265 4.96 -3.51 -15.87
CA VAL A 265 4.91 -3.02 -17.25
C VAL A 265 6.33 -2.67 -17.70
N LEU A 266 6.81 -3.35 -18.74
CA LEU A 266 8.12 -3.16 -19.37
C LEU A 266 8.00 -2.18 -20.54
N GLY A 267 8.62 -1.02 -20.39
CA GLY A 267 8.86 -0.03 -21.45
C GLY A 267 9.98 -0.46 -22.40
N SER A 268 10.41 0.44 -23.29
CA SER A 268 11.62 0.23 -24.11
C SER A 268 12.89 0.26 -23.26
N ASP A 269 12.92 1.16 -22.27
CA ASP A 269 14.11 1.47 -21.47
C ASP A 269 13.80 1.56 -19.96
N SER A 270 12.59 1.19 -19.53
CA SER A 270 12.13 1.37 -18.15
C SER A 270 11.26 0.21 -17.65
N LEU A 271 11.24 0.02 -16.33
CA LEU A 271 10.42 -0.96 -15.61
C LEU A 271 9.42 -0.21 -14.73
N HIS A 272 8.13 -0.50 -14.89
CA HIS A 272 7.05 0.12 -14.12
C HIS A 272 6.27 -0.94 -13.36
N ILE A 273 5.74 -0.57 -12.20
CA ILE A 273 4.82 -1.42 -11.44
C ILE A 273 3.46 -0.72 -11.43
N LEU A 274 2.43 -1.41 -11.90
CA LEU A 274 1.04 -1.01 -11.77
C LEU A 274 0.55 -1.56 -10.41
N ALA A 275 0.48 -0.67 -9.44
CA ALA A 275 -0.06 -0.94 -8.12
C ALA A 275 -1.56 -0.62 -8.10
N PRO A 276 -2.43 -1.50 -7.55
CA PRO A 276 -3.78 -1.09 -7.20
C PRO A 276 -3.74 0.02 -6.14
N GLN A 277 -4.82 0.78 -6.00
CA GLN A 277 -4.92 1.76 -4.92
C GLN A 277 -4.75 1.03 -3.57
N PRO A 278 -3.79 1.44 -2.72
CA PRO A 278 -3.56 0.78 -1.44
C PRO A 278 -4.83 0.80 -0.59
N GLN A 279 -5.14 -0.32 0.08
CA GLN A 279 -6.29 -0.38 1.00
C GLN A 279 -6.20 0.65 2.13
N LEU A 280 -4.98 1.07 2.49
CA LEU A 280 -4.72 2.17 3.42
C LEU A 280 -5.45 3.45 3.02
N ILE A 281 -5.52 3.79 1.73
CA ILE A 281 -6.21 5.01 1.26
C ILE A 281 -7.72 4.89 1.49
N HIS A 282 -8.29 3.70 1.33
CA HIS A 282 -9.70 3.47 1.60
C HIS A 282 -10.02 3.60 3.09
N ILE A 283 -9.16 3.04 3.96
CA ILE A 283 -9.30 3.16 5.42
C ILE A 283 -9.17 4.61 5.86
N ASP A 284 -8.17 5.31 5.35
CA ASP A 284 -7.97 6.73 5.64
C ASP A 284 -9.20 7.55 5.24
N ALA A 285 -9.80 7.28 4.07
CA ALA A 285 -11.04 7.93 3.66
C ALA A 285 -12.23 7.63 4.60
N LEU A 286 -12.38 6.38 5.08
CA LEU A 286 -13.40 6.03 6.07
C LEU A 286 -13.18 6.75 7.40
N LEU A 287 -11.93 6.88 7.85
CA LEU A 287 -11.58 7.61 9.07
C LEU A 287 -11.90 9.10 8.94
N HIS A 288 -11.61 9.73 7.80
CA HIS A 288 -12.01 11.11 7.51
C HIS A 288 -13.53 11.30 7.51
N GLN A 289 -14.28 10.27 7.08
CA GLN A 289 -15.76 10.24 7.14
C GLN A 289 -16.31 9.86 8.51
N GLN A 290 -15.45 9.68 9.52
CA GLN A 290 -15.79 9.24 10.87
C GLN A 290 -16.42 7.84 10.96
N HIS A 291 -16.27 7.02 9.92
CA HIS A 291 -16.73 5.62 9.89
C HIS A 291 -15.71 4.69 10.56
N VAL A 292 -15.39 4.95 11.83
CA VAL A 292 -14.29 4.30 12.56
C VAL A 292 -14.46 2.78 12.64
N LYS A 293 -15.69 2.29 12.87
CA LYS A 293 -15.94 0.83 13.00
C LYS A 293 -15.66 0.07 11.71
N GLU A 294 -16.02 0.65 10.56
CA GLU A 294 -15.77 0.05 9.24
C GLU A 294 -14.28 0.06 8.92
N ALA A 295 -13.61 1.19 9.18
CA ALA A 295 -12.16 1.33 9.02
C ALA A 295 -11.39 0.28 9.84
N VAL A 296 -11.71 0.13 11.13
CA VAL A 296 -11.06 -0.84 12.02
C VAL A 296 -11.35 -2.28 11.60
N ALA A 297 -12.56 -2.58 11.13
CA ALA A 297 -12.90 -3.92 10.62
C ALA A 297 -12.04 -4.31 9.41
N LEU A 298 -11.71 -3.36 8.52
CA LEU A 298 -10.77 -3.60 7.41
C LEU A 298 -9.35 -3.85 7.91
N VAL A 299 -8.89 -3.12 8.93
CA VAL A 299 -7.58 -3.37 9.56
C VAL A 299 -7.51 -4.77 10.17
N ASP A 300 -8.54 -5.16 10.92
CA ASP A 300 -8.59 -6.49 11.54
C ASP A 300 -8.67 -7.61 10.49
N ALA A 301 -9.33 -7.37 9.35
CA ALA A 301 -9.35 -8.31 8.23
C ALA A 301 -7.97 -8.45 7.58
N ALA A 302 -7.24 -7.35 7.39
CA ALA A 302 -5.88 -7.37 6.85
C ALA A 302 -4.90 -8.11 7.76
N LEU A 303 -4.99 -7.90 9.08
CA LEU A 303 -4.17 -8.62 10.06
C LEU A 303 -4.44 -10.14 10.05
N LYS A 304 -5.70 -10.55 9.88
CA LYS A 304 -6.08 -11.97 9.75
C LYS A 304 -5.59 -12.60 8.44
N GLY A 305 -5.50 -11.81 7.37
CA GLY A 305 -5.09 -12.23 6.03
C GLY A 305 -3.58 -12.48 5.87
N THR A 306 -2.76 -12.27 6.91
CA THR A 306 -1.27 -12.33 6.88
C THR A 306 -0.60 -11.36 5.90
N THR A 307 -1.34 -10.38 5.38
CA THR A 307 -0.79 -9.35 4.47
C THR A 307 0.10 -8.36 5.21
N ILE A 308 -0.24 -8.01 6.46
CA ILE A 308 0.49 -7.03 7.27
C ILE A 308 0.64 -7.54 8.72
N SER A 309 1.76 -7.16 9.37
CA SER A 309 2.01 -7.42 10.80
C SER A 309 1.32 -6.38 11.69
N MET A 310 0.93 -6.76 12.91
CA MET A 310 0.37 -5.83 13.90
C MET A 310 1.36 -4.72 14.30
N GLN A 311 2.66 -4.99 14.22
CA GLN A 311 3.75 -4.05 14.50
C GLN A 311 4.15 -3.22 13.26
N SER A 312 3.22 -3.01 12.34
CA SER A 312 3.45 -2.21 11.14
C SER A 312 3.09 -0.76 11.43
N ASP A 313 3.97 0.17 11.05
CA ASP A 313 3.78 1.63 11.18
C ASP A 313 2.43 2.09 10.57
N GLU A 314 1.94 1.41 9.52
CA GLU A 314 0.65 1.73 8.87
C GLU A 314 -0.56 1.28 9.70
N VAL A 315 -0.44 0.17 10.44
CA VAL A 315 -1.49 -0.29 11.37
C VAL A 315 -1.52 0.64 12.58
N GLU A 316 -0.35 1.02 13.11
CA GLU A 316 -0.23 2.01 14.18
C GLU A 316 -0.86 3.34 13.77
N TYR A 317 -0.53 3.86 12.58
CA TYR A 317 -1.15 5.06 12.02
C TYR A 317 -2.68 4.97 12.00
N CYS A 318 -3.24 3.88 11.46
CA CYS A 318 -4.70 3.71 11.38
C CYS A 318 -5.36 3.72 12.77
N MET A 319 -4.75 3.05 13.74
CA MET A 319 -5.26 2.98 15.11
C MET A 319 -5.12 4.33 15.84
N GLN A 320 -4.01 5.05 15.63
CA GLN A 320 -3.81 6.39 16.18
C GLN A 320 -4.85 7.39 15.65
N VAL A 321 -5.09 7.39 14.34
CA VAL A 321 -6.12 8.24 13.71
C VAL A 321 -7.52 7.84 14.18
N ALA A 322 -7.83 6.54 14.24
CA ALA A 322 -9.10 6.05 14.80
C ALA A 322 -9.33 6.54 16.24
N GLY A 323 -8.28 6.46 17.09
CA GLY A 323 -8.32 6.95 18.46
C GLY A 323 -8.59 8.46 18.53
N MET A 324 -7.95 9.26 17.69
CA MET A 324 -8.17 10.72 17.64
C MET A 324 -9.57 11.09 17.14
N VAL A 325 -10.10 10.38 16.15
CA VAL A 325 -11.48 10.59 15.68
C VAL A 325 -12.49 10.24 16.78
N CYS A 326 -12.28 9.13 17.50
CA CYS A 326 -13.09 8.78 18.66
C CYS A 326 -12.98 9.83 19.77
N LEU A 327 -11.77 10.33 20.05
CA LEU A 327 -11.54 11.35 21.07
C LEU A 327 -12.24 12.66 20.73
N LYS A 328 -12.15 13.12 19.47
CA LYS A 328 -12.86 14.31 18.96
C LYS A 328 -14.37 14.21 19.14
N ASN A 329 -14.91 13.00 19.03
CA ASN A 329 -16.33 12.70 19.22
C ASN A 329 -16.68 12.35 20.69
N MET A 330 -15.76 12.54 21.64
CA MET A 330 -15.90 12.21 23.06
C MET A 330 -16.26 10.74 23.36
N GLN A 331 -15.86 9.82 22.47
CA GLN A 331 -15.96 8.38 22.66
C GLN A 331 -14.70 7.86 23.36
N LEU A 332 -14.60 8.13 24.67
CA LEU A 332 -13.37 7.95 25.45
C LEU A 332 -12.92 6.48 25.55
N ASP A 333 -13.84 5.54 25.74
CA ASP A 333 -13.50 4.12 25.85
C ASP A 333 -12.89 3.56 24.54
N ASP A 334 -13.50 3.91 23.40
CA ASP A 334 -13.02 3.54 22.08
C ASP A 334 -11.67 4.23 21.77
N ALA A 335 -11.53 5.50 22.14
CA ALA A 335 -10.29 6.25 21.96
C ALA A 335 -9.12 5.62 22.73
N LEU A 336 -9.34 5.28 24.00
CA LEU A 336 -8.35 4.61 24.83
C LEU A 336 -7.92 3.26 24.23
N LEU A 337 -8.88 2.45 23.80
CA LEU A 337 -8.60 1.16 23.15
C LEU A 337 -7.71 1.34 21.91
N TYR A 338 -8.02 2.31 21.05
CA TYR A 338 -7.25 2.52 19.82
C TYR A 338 -5.89 3.17 20.07
N PHE A 339 -5.75 4.06 21.06
CA PHE A 339 -4.45 4.58 21.46
C PHE A 339 -3.53 3.47 21.99
N GLN A 340 -4.07 2.53 22.77
CA GLN A 340 -3.31 1.37 23.26
C GLN A 340 -2.86 0.46 22.12
N ARG A 341 -3.75 0.20 21.15
CA ARG A 341 -3.45 -0.64 19.97
C ARG A 341 -2.48 0.03 19.00
N GLY A 342 -2.51 1.36 18.89
CA GLY A 342 -1.69 2.15 17.97
C GLY A 342 -0.43 2.75 18.59
N HIS A 343 -0.17 2.50 19.88
CA HIS A 343 0.98 3.04 20.61
C HIS A 343 1.14 4.57 20.43
N MET A 344 0.07 5.32 20.66
CA MET A 344 0.10 6.79 20.59
C MET A 344 1.23 7.38 21.47
N ASP A 345 2.01 8.34 20.95
CA ASP A 345 3.07 8.95 21.75
C ASP A 345 2.46 9.69 22.96
N PRO A 346 2.80 9.29 24.19
CA PRO A 346 2.24 9.88 25.42
C PRO A 346 2.55 11.38 25.52
N ARG A 347 3.68 11.84 24.99
CA ARG A 347 4.06 13.26 24.98
C ARG A 347 3.16 14.06 24.05
N ALA A 348 2.77 13.49 22.92
CA ALA A 348 1.81 14.13 22.01
C ALA A 348 0.46 14.28 22.69
N LEU A 349 -0.01 13.22 23.36
CA LEU A 349 -1.30 13.24 24.05
C LEU A 349 -1.36 14.32 25.13
N LEU A 350 -0.27 14.58 25.86
CA LEU A 350 -0.20 15.63 26.87
C LEU A 350 -0.46 17.05 26.32
N TYR A 351 -0.19 17.31 25.04
CA TYR A 351 -0.52 18.59 24.43
C TYR A 351 -2.02 18.86 24.32
N LEU A 352 -2.86 17.83 24.45
CA LEU A 352 -4.31 17.98 24.59
C LEU A 352 -4.74 18.35 26.02
N TYR A 353 -3.82 18.34 26.98
CA TYR A 353 -4.05 18.66 28.39
C TYR A 353 -3.09 19.77 28.83
N PRO A 354 -3.38 21.05 28.53
CA PRO A 354 -2.44 22.15 28.72
C PRO A 354 -1.87 22.25 30.15
N SER A 355 -2.69 21.96 31.17
CA SER A 355 -2.27 21.97 32.58
C SER A 355 -1.15 20.95 32.85
N HIS A 356 -1.25 19.74 32.29
CA HIS A 356 -0.24 18.69 32.44
C HIS A 356 0.98 18.95 31.56
N ALA A 357 0.79 19.52 30.37
CA ALA A 357 1.89 19.93 29.50
C ALA A 357 2.75 21.03 30.13
N GLU A 358 2.12 22.05 30.73
CA GLU A 358 2.82 23.12 31.45
C GLU A 358 3.63 22.58 32.64
N TYR A 359 3.05 21.64 33.39
CA TYR A 359 3.75 20.99 34.50
C TYR A 359 4.92 20.12 34.07
N ALA A 360 4.77 19.35 32.98
CA ALA A 360 5.88 18.58 32.44
C ALA A 360 7.01 19.50 31.93
N GLY A 361 6.66 20.69 31.45
CA GLY A 361 7.57 21.80 31.18
C GLY A 361 8.78 21.37 30.34
N PRO A 362 10.02 21.47 30.87
CA PRO A 362 11.24 21.18 30.11
C PRO A 362 11.39 19.69 29.74
N LEU A 363 10.60 18.79 30.31
CA LEU A 363 10.61 17.37 29.93
C LEU A 363 9.92 17.11 28.60
N LEU A 364 9.01 17.99 28.18
CA LEU A 364 8.34 17.85 26.89
C LEU A 364 9.18 18.44 25.77
N VAL A 365 9.47 17.60 24.78
CA VAL A 365 9.97 18.08 23.49
C VAL A 365 8.86 18.90 22.80
N PRO A 366 9.20 19.99 22.07
CA PRO A 366 8.21 20.77 21.34
C PRO A 366 7.31 19.87 20.49
N PHE A 367 6.00 20.16 20.46
CA PHE A 367 5.03 19.35 19.73
C PHE A 367 5.43 19.12 18.26
N ALA A 368 6.02 20.12 17.61
CA ALA A 368 6.53 20.06 16.24
C ALA A 368 7.64 19.00 16.04
N HIS A 369 8.39 18.65 17.09
CA HIS A 369 9.48 17.68 17.06
C HIS A 369 9.05 16.25 17.34
N ILE A 370 7.80 16.03 17.80
CA ILE A 370 7.27 14.68 17.96
C ILE A 370 6.96 14.10 16.58
N ALA A 371 7.55 12.94 16.27
CA ALA A 371 7.35 12.26 14.99
C ALA A 371 5.92 11.72 14.88
N MET A 372 5.16 12.20 13.89
CA MET A 372 3.79 11.75 13.62
C MET A 372 3.38 12.07 12.18
N ALA A 373 2.37 11.36 11.67
CA ALA A 373 1.81 11.62 10.35
C ALA A 373 1.12 13.01 10.28
N PRO A 374 1.12 13.68 9.11
CA PRO A 374 0.51 14.99 8.95
C PRO A 374 -0.99 15.03 9.30
N THR A 375 -1.76 14.03 8.86
CA THR A 375 -3.19 13.89 9.16
C THR A 375 -3.43 13.80 10.67
N LEU A 376 -2.60 13.01 11.36
CA LEU A 376 -2.70 12.86 12.81
C LEU A 376 -2.40 14.20 13.51
N ARG A 377 -1.35 14.90 13.09
CA ARG A 377 -1.01 16.23 13.62
C ARG A 377 -2.14 17.24 13.43
N GLN A 378 -2.81 17.21 12.28
CA GLN A 378 -3.96 18.07 12.02
C GLN A 378 -5.10 17.80 13.01
N LEU A 379 -5.40 16.53 13.32
CA LEU A 379 -6.40 16.18 14.33
C LEU A 379 -6.06 16.72 15.72
N PHE A 380 -4.78 16.73 16.12
CA PHE A 380 -4.36 17.38 17.36
C PHE A 380 -4.68 18.89 17.35
N TYR A 381 -4.41 19.59 16.25
CA TYR A 381 -4.75 21.01 16.13
C TYR A 381 -6.26 21.26 16.11
N GLU A 382 -7.03 20.37 15.50
CA GLU A 382 -8.50 20.47 15.46
C GLU A 382 -9.14 20.24 16.83
N ILE A 383 -8.57 19.35 17.66
CA ILE A 383 -9.05 19.11 19.02
C ILE A 383 -8.60 20.24 19.96
N GLY A 384 -7.33 20.62 19.90
CA GLY A 384 -6.76 21.64 20.80
C GLY A 384 -6.79 21.20 22.26
N ASP A 385 -7.29 22.07 23.15
CA ASP A 385 -7.48 21.74 24.56
C ASP A 385 -8.70 20.82 24.74
N LEU A 386 -8.46 19.59 25.18
CA LEU A 386 -9.52 18.60 25.38
C LEU A 386 -10.54 19.04 26.44
N GLN A 387 -10.11 19.80 27.46
CA GLN A 387 -11.01 20.32 28.49
C GLN A 387 -11.97 21.38 27.94
N SER A 388 -11.64 22.02 26.80
CA SER A 388 -12.49 23.02 26.15
C SER A 388 -13.66 22.41 25.37
N ILE A 389 -13.50 21.16 24.88
CA ILE A 389 -14.54 20.44 24.15
C ILE A 389 -15.36 19.49 25.05
N ALA A 390 -14.82 19.11 26.21
CA ALA A 390 -15.49 18.26 27.18
C ALA A 390 -16.58 19.01 27.96
N SER A 391 -17.74 18.37 28.14
CA SER A 391 -18.73 18.86 29.10
C SER A 391 -18.24 18.68 30.54
N PRO A 392 -18.78 19.42 31.55
CA PRO A 392 -18.34 19.32 32.94
C PRO A 392 -18.37 17.89 33.52
N GLU A 393 -19.33 17.07 33.09
CA GLU A 393 -19.43 15.66 33.50
C GLU A 393 -18.33 14.79 32.86
N GLN A 394 -17.86 15.17 31.68
CA GLN A 394 -16.83 14.46 30.91
C GLN A 394 -15.41 14.89 31.26
N GLN A 395 -15.19 16.04 31.90
CA GLN A 395 -13.85 16.51 32.29
C GLN A 395 -13.12 15.47 33.16
N SER A 396 -13.79 14.93 34.18
CA SER A 396 -13.23 13.85 35.00
C SER A 396 -12.92 12.59 34.17
N GLN A 397 -13.76 12.28 33.18
CA GLN A 397 -13.57 11.09 32.34
C GLN A 397 -12.37 11.25 31.39
N THR A 398 -12.11 12.47 30.91
CA THR A 398 -10.92 12.76 30.08
C THR A 398 -9.62 12.64 30.89
N GLU A 399 -9.63 13.04 32.15
CA GLU A 399 -8.50 12.84 33.06
C GLU A 399 -8.30 11.35 33.38
N ASP A 400 -9.39 10.59 33.57
CA ASP A 400 -9.33 9.15 33.76
C ASP A 400 -8.76 8.42 32.53
N LEU A 401 -9.05 8.91 31.31
CA LEU A 401 -8.46 8.40 30.07
C LEU A 401 -6.94 8.61 30.06
N LEU A 402 -6.48 9.82 30.43
CA LEU A 402 -5.05 10.12 30.51
C LEU A 402 -4.34 9.25 31.55
N GLU A 403 -4.91 9.11 32.75
CA GLU A 403 -4.38 8.22 33.82
C GLU A 403 -4.21 6.80 33.28
N GLN A 404 -5.27 6.21 32.72
CA GLN A 404 -5.26 4.85 32.20
C GLN A 404 -4.27 4.66 31.03
N TYR A 405 -4.16 5.65 30.15
CA TYR A 405 -3.24 5.57 29.02
C TYR A 405 -1.78 5.65 29.47
N LEU A 406 -1.45 6.55 30.39
CA LEU A 406 -0.09 6.65 30.94
C LEU A 406 0.30 5.40 31.76
N GLU A 407 -0.64 4.83 32.52
CA GLU A 407 -0.45 3.54 33.19
C GLU A 407 -0.14 2.42 32.19
N PHE A 408 -0.91 2.33 31.10
CA PHE A 408 -0.62 1.39 30.02
C PHE A 408 0.77 1.62 29.43
N CYS A 409 1.15 2.86 29.13
CA CYS A 409 2.47 3.17 28.57
C CYS A 409 3.60 2.71 29.51
N ARG A 410 3.44 2.93 30.82
CA ARG A 410 4.38 2.48 31.84
C ARG A 410 4.53 0.95 31.88
N THR A 411 3.45 0.19 31.63
CA THR A 411 3.55 -1.28 31.52
C THR A 411 4.34 -1.73 30.30
N GLN A 412 4.25 -0.99 29.19
CA GLN A 412 4.96 -1.30 27.94
C GLN A 412 6.46 -0.98 28.02
N MET A 413 6.89 -0.07 28.90
CA MET A 413 8.31 0.26 29.08
C MET A 413 9.17 -0.89 29.61
N ASN A 414 8.56 -1.87 30.26
CA ASN A 414 9.26 -3.04 30.79
C ASN A 414 9.46 -4.15 29.75
N THR A 415 9.07 -3.91 28.49
CA THR A 415 9.27 -4.84 27.38
C THR A 415 10.66 -4.66 26.74
N ASN A 416 11.16 -5.69 26.06
CA ASN A 416 12.49 -5.65 25.44
C ASN A 416 12.63 -4.61 24.32
N GLU A 417 11.51 -4.23 23.70
CA GLU A 417 11.42 -3.24 22.64
C GLU A 417 10.26 -2.28 22.95
N PRO A 418 10.49 -1.26 23.79
CA PRO A 418 9.44 -0.31 24.13
C PRO A 418 9.04 0.47 22.87
N PRO A 419 7.74 0.69 22.63
CA PRO A 419 7.27 1.36 21.43
C PRO A 419 7.50 2.88 21.45
N TYR A 420 7.91 3.43 22.61
CA TYR A 420 8.10 4.86 22.83
C TYR A 420 9.57 5.23 22.89
N ALA A 421 9.88 6.47 22.52
CA ALA A 421 11.22 7.01 22.66
C ALA A 421 11.67 7.05 24.13
N SER A 422 12.97 6.88 24.38
CA SER A 422 13.52 6.76 25.74
C SER A 422 13.30 8.01 26.60
N ASP A 423 13.17 9.18 25.98
CA ASP A 423 12.87 10.45 26.62
C ASP A 423 11.40 10.62 27.02
N ALA A 424 10.50 9.74 26.57
CA ALA A 424 9.11 9.69 27.05
C ALA A 424 8.99 9.10 28.47
N VAL A 425 9.97 8.30 28.91
CA VAL A 425 9.97 7.64 30.24
C VAL A 425 9.85 8.63 31.41
N PRO A 426 10.74 9.64 31.54
CA PRO A 426 10.63 10.61 32.64
C PRO A 426 9.35 11.45 32.57
N VAL A 427 8.82 11.71 31.37
CA VAL A 427 7.55 12.43 31.19
C VAL A 427 6.40 11.61 31.78
N ILE A 428 6.31 10.33 31.44
CA ILE A 428 5.22 9.45 31.92
C ILE A 428 5.21 9.35 33.44
N ASP A 429 6.35 9.00 34.05
CA ASP A 429 6.43 8.82 35.49
C ASP A 429 6.17 10.14 36.24
N THR A 430 6.71 11.26 35.76
CA THR A 430 6.55 12.57 36.42
C THR A 430 5.11 13.08 36.33
N VAL A 431 4.42 12.89 35.20
CA VAL A 431 3.00 13.26 35.04
C VAL A 431 2.09 12.32 35.83
N LEU A 432 2.34 11.01 35.82
CA LEU A 432 1.60 10.06 36.66
C LEU A 432 1.69 10.39 38.15
N ALA A 433 2.87 10.84 38.63
CA ALA A 433 3.03 11.28 40.02
C ALA A 433 2.07 12.43 40.36
N ARG A 434 1.95 13.42 39.47
CA ARG A 434 0.97 14.50 39.63
C ARG A 434 -0.46 13.98 39.61
N VAL A 435 -0.84 13.21 38.58
CA VAL A 435 -2.20 12.67 38.42
C VAL A 435 -2.62 11.91 39.67
N TYR A 436 -1.77 11.04 40.22
CA TYR A 436 -2.07 10.32 41.45
C TYR A 436 -2.19 11.23 42.69
N ALA A 437 -1.38 12.29 42.78
CA ALA A 437 -1.46 13.24 43.90
C ALA A 437 -2.72 14.12 43.85
N ASP A 438 -3.12 14.52 42.64
CA ASP A 438 -4.34 15.30 42.40
C ASP A 438 -5.59 14.45 42.68
N ASN A 439 -5.62 13.21 42.19
CA ASN A 439 -6.73 12.25 42.33
C ASN A 439 -6.74 11.50 43.67
N MET A 440 -5.89 11.87 44.64
CA MET A 440 -5.78 11.24 45.96
C MET A 440 -5.53 9.71 45.92
N ARG A 441 -4.84 9.23 44.88
CA ARG A 441 -4.47 7.81 44.68
C ARG A 441 -3.20 7.47 45.49
N HIS A 442 -3.23 7.66 46.80
CA HIS A 442 -2.04 7.54 47.67
C HIS A 442 -1.29 6.20 47.53
N ALA A 443 -2.02 5.08 47.36
CA ALA A 443 -1.41 3.77 47.18
C ALA A 443 -0.63 3.66 45.85
N LYS A 444 -1.20 4.17 44.75
CA LYS A 444 -0.54 4.18 43.43
C LYS A 444 0.67 5.13 43.43
N PHE A 445 0.54 6.30 44.04
CA PHE A 445 1.64 7.25 44.22
C PHE A 445 2.81 6.64 45.01
N SER A 446 2.53 6.06 46.18
CA SER A 446 3.55 5.40 47.00
C SER A 446 4.24 4.25 46.25
N ALA A 447 3.49 3.45 45.50
CA ALA A 447 4.05 2.37 44.69
C ALA A 447 4.92 2.88 43.53
N LEU A 448 4.56 4.01 42.91
CA LEU A 448 5.36 4.66 41.87
C LEU A 448 6.69 5.16 42.42
N VAL A 449 6.70 5.90 43.53
CA VAL A 449 7.91 6.52 44.10
C VAL A 449 8.83 5.52 44.79
N GLN A 450 8.28 4.51 45.47
CA GLN A 450 9.09 3.48 46.16
C GLN A 450 9.65 2.41 45.21
N GLY A 451 9.06 2.26 44.01
CA GLY A 451 9.53 1.35 42.96
C GLY A 451 10.56 2.00 42.03
N PRO A 452 11.07 1.24 41.04
CA PRO A 452 11.88 1.82 39.97
C PRO A 452 11.05 2.84 39.18
N ASN A 453 11.55 4.07 39.10
CA ASN A 453 10.87 5.17 38.44
C ASN A 453 11.90 6.17 37.86
N SER A 454 11.42 7.00 36.95
CA SER A 454 12.14 8.12 36.36
C SER A 454 11.46 9.46 36.69
N VAL A 455 10.83 9.57 37.87
CA VAL A 455 10.19 10.81 38.32
C VAL A 455 11.27 11.87 38.50
N VAL A 456 11.05 13.04 37.87
CA VAL A 456 11.95 14.19 38.04
C VAL A 456 11.53 14.94 39.30
N GLY A 457 12.22 14.61 40.40
CA GLY A 457 11.89 15.09 41.75
C GLY A 457 11.78 16.61 41.87
N ASP A 458 12.67 17.37 41.23
CA ASP A 458 12.65 18.84 41.30
C ASP A 458 11.33 19.42 40.75
N ILE A 459 10.83 18.86 39.64
CA ILE A 459 9.56 19.29 39.02
C ILE A 459 8.38 18.82 39.86
N ALA A 460 8.39 17.56 40.30
CA ALA A 460 7.32 16.99 41.10
C ALA A 460 7.17 17.67 42.46
N CYS A 461 8.26 17.85 43.21
CA CYS A 461 8.25 18.50 44.52
C CYS A 461 7.81 19.96 44.42
N ALA A 462 8.31 20.72 43.45
CA ALA A 462 7.90 22.12 43.25
C ALA A 462 6.38 22.25 43.06
N TYR A 463 5.79 21.38 42.25
CA TYR A 463 4.34 21.33 42.09
C TYR A 463 3.62 20.94 43.38
N LEU A 464 4.03 19.82 44.01
CA LEU A 464 3.37 19.30 45.21
C LEU A 464 3.40 20.29 46.38
N GLU A 465 4.49 21.04 46.56
CA GLU A 465 4.59 22.11 47.55
C GLU A 465 3.62 23.27 47.22
N SER A 466 3.59 23.71 45.96
CA SER A 466 2.70 24.78 45.51
C SER A 466 1.21 24.41 45.60
N ALA A 467 0.88 23.13 45.40
CA ALA A 467 -0.47 22.57 45.49
C ALA A 467 -0.85 22.15 46.93
N HIS A 468 -0.01 22.44 47.93
CA HIS A 468 -0.20 22.05 49.33
C HIS A 468 -0.35 20.53 49.57
N LYS A 469 0.25 19.70 48.71
CA LYS A 469 0.25 18.23 48.76
C LYS A 469 1.46 17.69 49.54
N TYR A 470 1.68 18.21 50.75
CA TYR A 470 2.89 17.92 51.56
C TYR A 470 3.11 16.45 51.88
N TYR A 471 2.03 15.67 52.06
CA TYR A 471 2.15 14.23 52.30
C TYR A 471 2.86 13.51 51.15
N SER A 472 2.42 13.76 49.90
CA SER A 472 3.04 13.18 48.71
C SER A 472 4.47 13.67 48.50
N CYS A 473 4.78 14.92 48.86
CA CYS A 473 6.13 15.48 48.77
C CYS A 473 7.11 14.88 49.80
N SER A 474 6.60 14.32 50.89
CA SER A 474 7.42 13.73 51.96
C SER A 474 7.75 12.24 51.78
N LEU A 475 7.12 11.60 50.78
CA LEU A 475 7.36 10.20 50.38
C LEU A 475 8.49 10.13 49.36
#